data_AF-A0A367ASG8-F1
#
_entry.id   AF-A0A367ASG8-F1
#
_cell.length_a   1.000
_cell.length_b   1.000
_cell.length_c   1.000
_cell.angle_alpha   90.00
_cell.angle_beta   90.00
_cell.angle_gamma   90.00
#
_symmetry.space_group_name_H-M   'P 1'
#
loop_
_entity.id
_entity.type
_entity.pdbx_description
1 polymer ?
#
loop_
_entity_poly.entity_id
_entity_poly.type
_entity_poly.pdbx_seq_one_letter_code
_entity_poly.pdbx_strand_id
1 'polypeptide(L)'
;MARNTLSRTLHDLGLSAWFGGTLANAVALNPAAGEAGTDAATGRVANAGWDRWTPVNAVAIGAHLVGSVGQLRANKQRVAAQQGVAGMSALKTLVTAAALGATAYSRVLGQRVSAAGSVPSRSGTRPSKRTKALQADVAAAQQQLDTLQWVIPALTGTLVAISSYAGEQQRAGEVARGVAAR
;
A
#
# COMPACT_ATOMS: atom_id res chain seq x y z
N MET A 1 23.51 1.48 24.02
CA MET A 1 22.32 1.81 23.22
C MET A 1 22.15 0.76 22.13
N ALA A 2 21.17 -0.13 22.24
CA ALA A 2 20.88 -1.06 21.14
C ALA A 2 20.22 -0.26 20.00
N ARG A 3 20.92 -0.13 18.87
CA ARG A 3 20.39 0.55 17.68
C ARG A 3 19.35 -0.35 17.03
N ASN A 4 18.21 0.21 16.62
CA ASN A 4 17.16 -0.50 15.88
C ASN A 4 17.28 -0.33 14.36
N THR A 5 18.49 -0.10 13.85
CA THR A 5 18.72 0.30 12.46
C THR A 5 18.10 -0.69 11.47
N LEU A 6 18.33 -1.99 11.63
CA LEU A 6 17.75 -3.01 10.73
C LEU A 6 16.21 -2.94 10.71
N SER A 7 15.58 -2.88 11.88
CA SER A 7 14.13 -2.77 12.02
C SER A 7 13.58 -1.50 11.36
N ARG A 8 14.28 -0.36 11.51
CA ARG A 8 13.93 0.89 10.82
C ARG A 8 14.09 0.78 9.32
N THR A 9 15.19 0.23 8.83
CA THR A 9 15.43 0.01 7.41
C THR A 9 14.35 -0.86 6.77
N LEU A 10 14.01 -2.00 7.39
CA LEU A 10 12.93 -2.87 6.90
C LEU A 10 11.58 -2.15 6.88
N HIS A 11 11.26 -1.44 7.96
CA HIS A 11 10.04 -0.65 8.07
C HIS A 11 9.93 0.42 6.97
N ASP A 12 10.97 1.23 6.81
CA ASP A 12 10.98 2.41 5.95
C ASP A 12 11.07 2.01 4.47
N LEU A 13 12.00 1.12 4.10
CA LEU A 13 12.10 0.63 2.72
C LEU A 13 10.84 -0.13 2.29
N GLY A 14 10.30 -0.98 3.17
CA GLY A 14 9.06 -1.71 2.89
C GLY A 14 7.87 -0.78 2.64
N LEU A 15 7.71 0.25 3.47
CA LEU A 15 6.64 1.23 3.30
C LEU A 15 6.85 2.09 2.04
N SER A 16 8.08 2.54 1.78
CA SER A 16 8.41 3.33 0.60
C SER A 16 8.14 2.55 -0.69
N ALA A 17 8.50 1.27 -0.75
CA ALA A 17 8.23 0.42 -1.91
C ALA A 17 6.72 0.16 -2.08
N TRP A 18 5.99 -0.10 -1.00
CA TRP A 18 4.55 -0.31 -1.05
C TRP A 18 3.79 0.95 -1.51
N PHE A 19 4.07 2.11 -0.90
CA PHE A 19 3.51 3.39 -1.32
C PHE A 19 3.91 3.76 -2.75
N GLY A 20 5.22 3.80 -3.02
CA GLY A 20 5.75 4.24 -4.30
C GLY A 20 5.32 3.37 -5.46
N GLY A 21 5.35 2.04 -5.30
CA GLY A 21 4.95 1.13 -6.37
C GLY A 21 3.45 1.14 -6.64
N THR A 22 2.61 1.26 -5.62
CA THR A 22 1.15 1.39 -5.83
C THR A 22 0.77 2.73 -6.47
N LEU A 23 1.45 3.82 -6.10
CA LEU A 23 1.28 5.12 -6.74
C LEU A 23 1.76 5.07 -8.19
N ALA A 24 2.94 4.52 -8.45
CA ALA A 24 3.47 4.32 -9.81
C ALA A 24 2.52 3.49 -10.67
N ASN A 25 1.85 2.49 -10.11
CA ASN A 25 0.86 1.73 -10.86
C ASN A 25 -0.33 2.60 -11.29
N ALA A 26 -0.84 3.45 -10.40
CA ALA A 26 -1.96 4.33 -10.69
C ALA A 26 -1.63 5.45 -11.69
N VAL A 27 -0.45 6.07 -11.55
CA VAL A 27 -0.07 7.26 -12.36
C VAL A 27 0.68 6.92 -13.63
N ALA A 28 1.36 5.77 -13.70
CA ALA A 28 2.20 5.40 -14.82
C ALA A 28 1.77 4.07 -15.47
N LEU A 29 1.81 2.94 -14.76
CA LEU A 29 1.56 1.62 -15.38
C LEU A 29 0.16 1.51 -15.99
N ASN A 30 -0.88 1.81 -15.22
CA ASN A 30 -2.27 1.63 -15.66
C ASN A 30 -2.63 2.57 -16.83
N PRO A 31 -2.24 3.86 -16.82
CA PRO A 31 -2.39 4.73 -17.99
C PRO A 31 -1.55 4.25 -19.19
N ALA A 32 -0.27 3.95 -19.00
CA ALA A 32 0.63 3.55 -20.09
C ALA A 32 0.19 2.25 -20.77
N ALA A 33 -0.44 1.33 -20.03
CA ALA A 33 -1.05 0.14 -20.62
C ALA A 33 -2.10 0.49 -21.70
N GLY A 34 -2.82 1.62 -21.56
CA GLY A 34 -3.81 2.10 -22.52
C GLY A 34 -3.24 2.45 -23.89
N GLU A 35 -1.94 2.72 -23.97
CA GLU A 35 -1.23 3.07 -25.21
C GLU A 35 -0.88 1.83 -26.07
N ALA A 36 -1.29 0.62 -25.65
CA ALA A 36 -0.98 -0.64 -26.33
C ALA A 36 -1.78 -0.85 -27.65
N GLY A 37 -2.51 0.16 -28.12
CA GLY A 37 -3.20 0.20 -29.42
C GLY A 37 -4.52 -0.56 -29.50
N THR A 38 -4.70 -1.67 -28.79
CA THR A 38 -5.99 -2.40 -28.72
C THR A 38 -6.37 -2.72 -27.29
N ASP A 39 -7.68 -2.74 -26.99
CA ASP A 39 -8.19 -3.04 -25.65
C ASP A 39 -7.65 -4.37 -25.08
N ALA A 40 -7.49 -5.39 -25.93
CA ALA A 40 -6.93 -6.68 -25.52
C ALA A 40 -5.42 -6.58 -25.22
N ALA A 41 -4.66 -5.80 -26.00
CA ALA A 41 -3.26 -5.52 -25.72
C ALA A 41 -3.09 -4.72 -24.42
N THR A 42 -3.98 -3.76 -24.16
CA THR A 42 -4.02 -3.01 -22.90
C THR A 42 -4.17 -3.93 -21.69
N GLY A 43 -5.14 -4.85 -21.74
CA GLY A 43 -5.32 -5.86 -20.69
C GLY A 43 -4.07 -6.73 -20.49
N ARG A 44 -3.42 -7.17 -21.58
CA ARG A 44 -2.17 -7.95 -21.52
C ARG A 44 -1.02 -7.17 -20.87
N VAL A 45 -0.79 -5.92 -21.27
CA VAL A 45 0.30 -5.08 -20.71
C VAL A 45 0.06 -4.82 -19.23
N ALA A 46 -1.18 -4.51 -18.85
CA ALA A 46 -1.55 -4.30 -17.45
C ALA A 46 -1.30 -5.56 -16.60
N ASN A 47 -1.82 -6.73 -17.04
CA ASN A 47 -1.61 -8.00 -16.33
C ASN A 47 -0.12 -8.31 -16.19
N ALA A 48 0.65 -8.17 -17.27
CA ALA A 48 2.09 -8.41 -17.29
C ALA A 48 2.86 -7.51 -16.30
N GLY A 49 2.47 -6.23 -16.16
CA GLY A 49 3.04 -5.33 -15.17
C GLY A 49 2.68 -5.71 -13.74
N TRP A 50 1.40 -6.00 -13.49
CA TRP A 50 0.91 -6.44 -12.17
C TRP A 50 1.54 -7.75 -11.70
N ASP A 51 1.71 -8.72 -12.59
CA ASP A 51 2.32 -10.01 -12.25
C ASP A 51 3.78 -9.88 -11.83
N ARG A 52 4.53 -8.95 -12.46
CA ARG A 52 5.91 -8.63 -12.07
C ARG A 52 5.97 -7.88 -10.74
N TRP A 53 5.05 -6.94 -10.51
CA TRP A 53 5.03 -6.12 -9.30
C TRP A 53 4.54 -6.87 -8.06
N THR A 54 3.55 -7.75 -8.21
CA THR A 54 2.90 -8.45 -7.08
C THR A 54 3.87 -9.12 -6.10
N PRO A 55 4.85 -9.95 -6.52
CA PRO A 55 5.79 -10.57 -5.58
C PRO A 55 6.69 -9.53 -4.88
N VAL A 56 7.11 -8.48 -5.59
CA VAL A 56 7.91 -7.39 -5.00
C VAL A 56 7.10 -6.65 -3.93
N ASN A 57 5.83 -6.36 -4.21
CA ASN A 57 4.93 -5.72 -3.26
C ASN A 57 4.70 -6.59 -2.00
N ALA A 58 4.58 -7.91 -2.17
CA ALA A 58 4.44 -8.84 -1.05
C ALA A 58 5.68 -8.82 -0.13
N VAL A 59 6.88 -8.80 -0.71
CA VAL A 59 8.14 -8.67 0.04
C VAL A 59 8.22 -7.31 0.74
N ALA A 60 7.85 -6.23 0.06
CA ALA A 60 7.82 -4.88 0.64
C ALA A 60 6.89 -4.79 1.86
N ILE A 61 5.67 -5.33 1.75
CA ILE A 61 4.72 -5.42 2.85
C ILE A 61 5.30 -6.27 4.00
N GLY A 62 5.87 -7.43 3.70
CA GLY A 62 6.50 -8.29 4.70
C GLY A 62 7.61 -7.58 5.47
N ALA A 63 8.52 -6.91 4.75
CA ALA A 63 9.59 -6.11 5.36
C ALA A 63 9.03 -4.99 6.24
N HIS A 64 8.00 -4.28 5.77
CA HIS A 64 7.34 -3.23 6.55
C HIS A 64 6.76 -3.76 7.87
N LEU A 65 6.08 -4.91 7.83
CA LEU A 65 5.45 -5.52 9.01
C LEU A 65 6.50 -6.02 10.01
N VAL A 66 7.55 -6.70 9.55
CA VAL A 66 8.66 -7.15 10.41
C VAL A 66 9.33 -5.95 11.08
N GLY A 67 9.63 -4.89 10.32
CA GLY A 67 10.17 -3.65 10.86
C GLY A 67 9.21 -2.96 11.84
N SER A 68 7.91 -2.93 11.54
CA SER A 68 6.88 -2.36 12.43
C SER A 68 6.85 -3.06 13.80
N VAL A 69 6.86 -4.40 13.82
CA VAL A 69 6.89 -5.18 15.06
C VAL A 69 8.17 -4.93 15.83
N GLY A 70 9.32 -4.89 15.16
CA GLY A 70 10.61 -4.58 15.78
C GLY A 70 10.62 -3.19 16.41
N GLN A 71 10.10 -2.18 15.71
CA GLN A 71 9.98 -0.81 16.23
C GLN A 71 9.02 -0.74 17.42
N LEU A 72 7.86 -1.39 17.37
CA LEU A 72 6.88 -1.39 18.45
C LEU A 72 7.47 -2.00 19.73
N ARG A 73 8.14 -3.16 19.61
CA ARG A 73 8.82 -3.81 20.74
C ARG A 73 9.88 -2.92 21.37
N ALA A 74 10.71 -2.29 20.54
CA ALA A 74 11.77 -1.41 21.00
C ALA A 74 11.25 -0.11 21.65
N ASN A 75 10.04 0.33 21.30
CA ASN A 75 9.43 1.56 21.81
C ASN A 75 8.35 1.29 22.89
N LYS A 76 8.22 0.07 23.41
CA LYS A 76 7.15 -0.31 24.36
C LYS A 76 7.03 0.63 25.57
N GLN A 77 8.16 1.10 26.11
CA GLN A 77 8.19 2.03 27.24
C GLN A 77 7.61 3.39 26.85
N ARG A 78 7.94 3.90 25.65
CA ARG A 78 7.38 5.16 25.16
C ARG A 78 5.88 5.06 24.91
N VAL A 79 5.40 3.94 24.38
CA VAL A 79 3.96 3.68 24.25
C VAL A 79 3.28 3.78 25.63
N ALA A 80 3.89 3.18 26.65
CA ALA A 80 3.36 3.15 28.02
C ALA A 80 3.55 4.46 28.81
N ALA A 81 4.52 5.30 28.49
CA ALA A 81 4.91 6.44 29.33
C ALA A 81 4.91 7.82 28.64
N GLN A 82 4.92 7.90 27.31
CA GLN A 82 4.92 9.19 26.59
C GLN A 82 3.50 9.53 26.12
N GLN A 83 3.01 10.72 26.47
CA GLN A 83 1.70 11.23 26.05
C GLN A 83 1.56 11.17 24.51
N GLY A 84 0.39 10.77 24.02
CA GLY A 84 0.07 10.71 22.59
C GLY A 84 0.67 9.54 21.80
N VAL A 85 1.74 8.90 22.28
CA VAL A 85 2.41 7.79 21.54
C VAL A 85 1.52 6.54 21.45
N ALA A 86 0.74 6.23 22.47
CA ALA A 86 -0.21 5.11 22.44
C ALA A 86 -1.30 5.32 21.38
N GLY A 87 -1.92 6.50 21.34
CA GLY A 87 -2.95 6.85 20.35
C GLY A 87 -2.39 6.85 18.92
N MET A 88 -1.20 7.43 18.72
CA MET A 88 -0.51 7.38 17.42
C MET A 88 -0.23 5.93 17.00
N SER A 89 0.25 5.08 17.91
CA SER A 89 0.54 3.67 17.61
C SER A 89 -0.72 2.88 17.23
N ALA A 90 -1.84 3.15 17.92
CA ALA A 90 -3.13 2.56 17.58
C ALA A 90 -3.62 3.03 16.21
N LEU A 91 -3.57 4.33 15.93
CA LEU A 91 -3.95 4.89 14.62
C LEU A 91 -3.09 4.30 13.49
N LYS A 92 -1.76 4.25 13.68
CA LYS A 92 -0.84 3.62 12.72
C LYS A 92 -1.24 2.19 12.43
N THR A 93 -1.53 1.40 13.47
CA THR A 93 -1.93 -0.01 13.33
C THR A 93 -3.24 -0.16 12.57
N LEU A 94 -4.24 0.68 12.84
CA LEU A 94 -5.52 0.67 12.13
C LEU A 94 -5.34 1.02 10.65
N VAL A 95 -4.57 2.06 10.34
CA VAL A 95 -4.29 2.44 8.94
C VAL A 95 -3.49 1.35 8.23
N THR A 96 -2.54 0.68 8.91
CA THR A 96 -1.81 -0.47 8.35
C THR A 96 -2.78 -1.62 8.04
N ALA A 97 -3.68 -1.97 8.95
CA ALA A 97 -4.68 -3.01 8.73
C ALA A 97 -5.61 -2.67 7.55
N ALA A 98 -6.06 -1.42 7.44
CA ALA A 98 -6.87 -0.95 6.31
C ALA A 98 -6.11 -1.05 4.98
N ALA A 99 -4.83 -0.63 4.95
CA ALA A 99 -3.98 -0.72 3.76
C ALA A 99 -3.76 -2.17 3.32
N LEU A 100 -3.52 -3.08 4.27
CA LEU A 100 -3.41 -4.52 4.02
C LEU A 100 -4.71 -5.08 3.44
N GLY A 101 -5.86 -4.76 4.05
CA GLY A 101 -7.17 -5.19 3.58
C GLY A 101 -7.46 -4.72 2.15
N ALA A 102 -7.23 -3.44 1.86
CA ALA A 102 -7.41 -2.87 0.52
C ALA A 102 -6.47 -3.53 -0.51
N THR A 103 -5.22 -3.81 -0.13
CA THR A 103 -4.25 -4.47 -1.02
C THR A 103 -4.61 -5.93 -1.29
N ALA A 104 -5.00 -6.68 -0.26
CA ALA A 104 -5.45 -8.07 -0.40
C ALA A 104 -6.71 -8.16 -1.26
N TYR A 105 -7.68 -7.26 -1.03
CA TYR A 105 -8.91 -7.20 -1.82
C TYR A 105 -8.63 -6.84 -3.29
N SER A 106 -7.75 -5.85 -3.53
CA SER A 106 -7.27 -5.53 -4.89
C SER A 106 -6.64 -6.75 -5.56
N ARG A 107 -5.86 -7.57 -4.83
CA ARG A 107 -5.28 -8.78 -5.42
C ARG A 107 -6.35 -9.81 -5.81
N VAL A 108 -7.37 -10.02 -4.98
CA VAL A 108 -8.49 -10.92 -5.30
C VAL A 108 -9.20 -10.46 -6.58
N LEU A 109 -9.49 -9.16 -6.70
CA LEU A 109 -10.10 -8.59 -7.91
C LEU A 109 -9.18 -8.74 -9.13
N GLY A 110 -7.88 -8.45 -8.98
CA GLY A 110 -6.90 -8.59 -10.06
C GLY A 110 -6.76 -10.03 -10.55
N GLN A 111 -6.84 -11.03 -9.65
CA GLN A 111 -6.86 -12.44 -10.02
C GLN A 111 -8.11 -12.80 -10.82
N ARG A 112 -9.28 -12.26 -10.47
CA ARG A 112 -10.51 -12.46 -11.26
C ARG A 112 -10.37 -11.89 -12.67
N VAL A 113 -9.84 -10.68 -12.79
CA VAL A 113 -9.59 -10.05 -14.11
C VAL A 113 -8.56 -10.84 -14.93
N SER A 114 -7.47 -11.30 -14.29
CA SER A 114 -6.43 -12.09 -14.96
C SER A 114 -6.93 -13.47 -15.40
N ALA A 115 -7.75 -14.14 -14.59
CA ALA A 115 -8.35 -15.44 -14.92
C ALA A 115 -9.30 -15.37 -16.12
N ALA A 116 -9.94 -14.23 -16.36
CA ALA A 116 -10.73 -13.96 -17.57
C ALA A 116 -9.86 -13.68 -18.82
N GLY A 117 -8.54 -13.75 -18.69
CA GLY A 117 -7.57 -13.66 -19.79
C GLY A 117 -7.19 -12.24 -20.16
N SER A 118 -7.00 -11.99 -21.47
CA SER A 118 -6.68 -10.66 -22.01
C SER A 118 -7.93 -9.77 -22.07
N VAL A 119 -8.54 -9.52 -20.91
CA VAL A 119 -9.81 -8.79 -20.81
C VAL A 119 -9.66 -7.41 -21.48
N PRO A 120 -10.47 -7.12 -22.51
CA PRO A 120 -10.40 -5.84 -23.21
C PRO A 120 -10.61 -4.64 -22.27
N SER A 121 -9.63 -3.75 -22.17
CA SER A 121 -9.62 -2.65 -21.22
C SER A 121 -9.19 -1.34 -21.88
N ARG A 122 -9.78 -0.21 -21.46
CA ARG A 122 -9.38 1.12 -21.96
C ARG A 122 -8.13 1.67 -21.27
N SER A 123 -7.87 1.21 -20.06
CA SER A 123 -6.62 1.39 -19.31
C SER A 123 -6.45 0.18 -18.39
N GLY A 124 -5.35 0.10 -17.63
CA GLY A 124 -5.07 -1.06 -16.77
C GLY A 124 -6.17 -1.43 -15.75
N THR A 125 -7.10 -0.52 -15.46
CA THR A 125 -8.21 -0.72 -14.52
C THR A 125 -9.58 -0.31 -15.07
N ARG A 126 -9.69 0.23 -16.30
CA ARG A 126 -10.98 0.69 -16.83
C ARG A 126 -11.55 -0.26 -17.87
N PRO A 127 -12.78 -0.77 -17.67
CA PRO A 127 -13.38 -1.69 -18.64
C PRO A 127 -13.70 -1.01 -19.98
N SER A 128 -13.52 -1.78 -21.05
CA SER A 128 -14.05 -1.45 -22.39
C SER A 128 -15.57 -1.58 -22.45
N LYS A 129 -16.19 -1.03 -23.51
CA LYS A 129 -17.62 -1.26 -23.77
C LYS A 129 -17.93 -2.75 -23.99
N ARG A 130 -17.01 -3.47 -24.65
CA ARG A 130 -17.12 -4.92 -24.90
C ARG A 130 -17.14 -5.71 -23.60
N THR A 131 -16.22 -5.42 -22.68
CA THR A 131 -16.17 -6.09 -21.37
C THR A 131 -17.43 -5.82 -20.57
N LYS A 132 -17.92 -4.58 -20.56
CA LYS A 132 -19.21 -4.26 -19.91
C LYS A 132 -20.40 -5.06 -20.48
N ALA A 133 -20.42 -5.28 -21.80
CA ALA A 133 -21.53 -5.98 -22.45
C ALA A 133 -21.46 -7.50 -22.28
N LEU A 134 -20.26 -8.08 -22.24
CA LEU A 134 -20.05 -9.54 -22.31
C LEU A 134 -19.62 -10.17 -20.97
N GLN A 135 -19.08 -9.38 -20.04
CA GLN A 135 -18.46 -9.86 -18.78
C GLN A 135 -18.70 -8.84 -17.66
N ALA A 136 -19.96 -8.70 -17.21
CA ALA A 136 -20.36 -7.67 -16.27
C ALA A 136 -19.65 -7.76 -14.90
N ASP A 137 -19.38 -8.98 -14.44
CA ASP A 137 -18.65 -9.27 -13.21
C ASP A 137 -17.18 -8.82 -13.30
N VAL A 138 -16.52 -9.11 -14.42
CA VAL A 138 -15.14 -8.68 -14.69
C VAL A 138 -15.08 -7.16 -14.84
N ALA A 139 -16.05 -6.54 -15.51
CA ALA A 139 -16.14 -5.09 -15.62
C ALA A 139 -16.28 -4.42 -14.25
N ALA A 140 -17.10 -4.99 -13.36
CA ALA A 140 -17.25 -4.50 -12.00
C ALA A 140 -15.94 -4.65 -11.18
N ALA A 141 -15.23 -5.76 -11.35
CA ALA A 141 -13.92 -5.95 -10.72
C ALA A 141 -12.90 -4.90 -11.18
N GLN A 142 -12.86 -4.60 -12.49
CA GLN A 142 -12.02 -3.54 -13.04
C GLN A 142 -12.37 -2.16 -12.45
N GLN A 143 -13.66 -1.80 -12.38
CA GLN A 143 -14.08 -0.53 -11.77
C GLN A 143 -13.66 -0.40 -10.30
N GLN A 144 -13.74 -1.48 -9.53
CA GLN A 144 -13.28 -1.49 -8.16
C GLN A 144 -11.76 -1.36 -8.07
N LEU A 145 -11.00 -2.02 -8.95
CA LEU A 145 -9.55 -1.81 -9.08
C LEU A 145 -9.22 -0.36 -9.43
N ASP A 146 -10.03 0.30 -10.27
CA ASP A 146 -9.86 1.71 -10.65
C ASP A 146 -10.02 2.65 -9.44
N THR A 147 -10.81 2.25 -8.45
CA THR A 147 -10.91 2.98 -7.17
C THR A 147 -9.75 2.62 -6.25
N LEU A 148 -9.46 1.32 -6.08
CA LEU A 148 -8.42 0.83 -5.17
C LEU A 148 -7.02 1.29 -5.55
N GLN A 149 -6.75 1.55 -6.83
CA GLN A 149 -5.47 2.11 -7.28
C GLN A 149 -5.15 3.46 -6.61
N TRP A 150 -6.17 4.20 -6.14
CA TRP A 150 -6.00 5.47 -5.42
C TRP A 150 -6.12 5.32 -3.91
N VAL A 151 -7.01 4.43 -3.45
CA VAL A 151 -7.18 4.16 -2.01
C VAL A 151 -5.90 3.64 -1.38
N ILE A 152 -5.19 2.71 -2.05
CA ILE A 152 -3.99 2.08 -1.48
C ILE A 152 -2.84 3.11 -1.32
N PRO A 153 -2.48 3.92 -2.33
CA PRO A 153 -1.53 5.02 -2.16
C PRO A 153 -1.94 6.05 -1.11
N ALA A 154 -3.23 6.37 -0.98
CA ALA A 154 -3.69 7.31 0.05
C ALA A 154 -3.47 6.76 1.47
N LEU A 155 -3.81 5.49 1.70
CA LEU A 155 -3.59 4.82 2.99
C LEU A 155 -2.10 4.67 3.31
N THR A 156 -1.30 4.21 2.35
CA THR A 156 0.15 4.02 2.54
C THR A 156 0.89 5.35 2.64
N GLY A 157 0.48 6.39 1.91
CA GLY A 157 0.98 7.76 2.09
C GLY A 157 0.63 8.34 3.46
N THR A 158 -0.56 8.02 3.98
CA THR A 158 -0.93 8.36 5.37
C THR A 158 -0.01 7.67 6.38
N LEU A 159 0.35 6.40 6.16
CA LEU A 159 1.35 5.71 6.99
C LEU A 159 2.73 6.36 6.92
N VAL A 160 3.14 6.90 5.77
CA VAL A 160 4.38 7.68 5.65
C VAL A 160 4.29 8.91 6.55
N ALA A 161 3.21 9.68 6.47
CA ALA A 161 3.00 10.86 7.32
C ALA A 161 3.00 10.53 8.82
N ILE A 162 2.28 9.47 9.23
CA ILE A 162 2.26 9.00 10.63
C ILE A 162 3.67 8.57 11.07
N SER A 163 4.44 7.93 10.19
CA SER A 163 5.81 7.49 10.50
C SER A 163 6.77 8.68 10.65
N SER A 164 6.63 9.71 9.82
CA SER A 164 7.35 10.98 9.99
C SER A 164 7.02 11.64 11.34
N TYR A 165 5.73 11.74 11.68
CA TYR A 165 5.28 12.27 12.96
C TYR A 165 5.82 11.46 14.16
N ALA A 166 5.82 10.13 14.07
CA ALA A 166 6.41 9.27 15.09
C ALA A 166 7.92 9.48 15.26
N GLY A 167 8.63 9.83 14.18
CA GLY A 167 10.02 10.24 14.20
C GLY A 167 10.24 11.54 14.97
N GLU A 168 9.36 12.53 14.80
CA GLU A 168 9.40 13.77 15.58
C GLU A 168 9.20 13.50 17.07
N GLN A 169 8.20 12.67 17.43
CA GLN A 169 7.96 12.26 18.82
C GLN A 169 9.15 11.52 19.47
N GLN A 170 10.11 11.00 18.70
CA GLN A 170 11.30 10.31 19.20
C GLN A 170 12.44 11.26 19.58
N ARG A 171 12.37 12.54 19.24
CA ARG A 171 13.39 13.53 19.63
C ARG A 171 13.44 13.65 21.15
N ALA A 172 14.65 13.76 21.71
CA ALA A 172 14.84 13.73 23.17
C ALA A 172 13.98 14.77 23.91
N GLY A 173 13.85 15.98 23.38
CA GLY A 173 12.98 17.02 23.94
C GLY A 173 11.48 16.68 23.88
N GLU A 174 11.00 16.05 22.81
CA GLU A 174 9.60 15.58 22.71
C GLU A 174 9.31 14.44 23.68
N VAL A 175 10.27 13.53 23.85
CA VAL A 175 10.15 12.43 24.82
C VAL A 175 10.09 12.99 26.24
N ALA A 176 11.01 13.87 26.62
CA ALA A 176 11.03 14.48 27.94
C ALA A 176 9.74 15.24 28.25
N ARG A 177 9.28 16.09 27.31
CA ARG A 177 8.01 16.82 27.45
C ARG A 177 6.82 15.88 27.55
N GLY A 178 6.73 14.89 26.67
CA GLY A 178 5.60 13.96 26.64
C GLY A 178 5.55 12.99 27.82
N VAL A 179 6.68 12.69 28.47
CA VAL A 179 6.71 11.92 29.73
C VAL A 179 6.32 12.80 30.90
N ALA A 180 6.78 14.05 30.96
CA ALA A 180 6.43 14.99 32.03
C ALA A 180 4.95 15.42 31.98
N ALA A 181 4.33 15.43 30.80
CA ALA A 181 2.93 15.82 30.59
C ALA A 181 1.91 14.68 30.77
N ARG A 182 2.35 13.48 31.15
CA ARG A 182 1.50 12.29 31.32
C ARG A 182 1.10 12.09 32.77
#